data_AF-A0A8C8SZB6-F1
#
_entry.id   AF-A0A8C8SZB6-F1
#
_cell.length_a   1.000
_cell.length_b   1.000
_cell.length_c   1.000
_cell.angle_alpha   90.00
_cell.angle_beta   90.00
_cell.angle_gamma   90.00
#
_symmetry.space_group_name_H-M   'P 1'
#
loop_
_entity.id
_entity.type
_entity.pdbx_description
1 polymer ?
#
loop_
_entity_poly.entity_id
_entity_poly.type
_entity_poly.pdbx_seq_one_letter_code
_entity_poly.pdbx_strand_id
1 'polypeptide(L)'
;MADEIEKILCHKFMRFMMMRAENFFILRRKPVEGYDISFLITNFHTEQMYKHKLVDFVIHFMEEIDKEISEMKLSVNARARIVAEEFLKNF
;
A
#
# COMPACT_ATOMS: atom_id res chain seq x y z
N MET A 1 10.36 -2.70 15.81
CA MET A 1 10.90 -3.41 14.64
C MET A 1 9.71 -3.95 13.87
N ALA A 2 9.56 -3.61 12.60
CA ALA A 2 8.46 -4.12 11.78
C ALA A 2 8.59 -5.64 11.63
N ASP A 3 7.48 -6.33 11.87
CA ASP A 3 7.34 -7.78 11.70
C ASP A 3 7.60 -8.19 10.24
N GLU A 4 8.10 -9.40 10.01
CA GLU A 4 8.30 -9.95 8.67
C GLU A 4 7.00 -9.98 7.85
N ILE A 5 5.87 -10.27 8.51
CA ILE A 5 4.54 -10.21 7.88
C ILE A 5 4.23 -8.78 7.39
N GLU A 6 4.47 -7.76 8.22
CA GLU A 6 4.22 -6.36 7.84
C GLU A 6 5.08 -5.92 6.67
N LYS A 7 6.37 -6.32 6.65
CA LYS A 7 7.26 -6.03 5.52
C LYS A 7 6.73 -6.63 4.23
N ILE A 8 6.30 -7.89 4.26
CA ILE A 8 5.76 -8.57 3.08
C ILE A 8 4.45 -7.93 2.63
N LEU A 9 3.55 -7.59 3.56
CA LEU A 9 2.28 -6.93 3.27
C LEU A 9 2.49 -5.55 2.67
N CYS A 10 3.36 -4.73 3.27
CA CYS A 10 3.72 -3.41 2.75
C CYS A 10 4.28 -3.52 1.33
N HIS A 11 5.28 -4.37 1.11
CA HIS A 11 5.88 -4.55 -0.21
C HIS A 11 4.87 -5.03 -1.27
N LYS A 12 3.97 -5.96 -0.92
CA LYS A 12 2.90 -6.42 -1.83
C LYS A 12 1.88 -5.33 -2.12
N PHE A 13 1.49 -4.56 -1.11
CA PHE A 13 0.54 -3.47 -1.25
C PHE A 13 1.11 -2.34 -2.12
N MET A 14 2.35 -1.90 -1.88
CA MET A 14 2.99 -0.89 -2.72
C MET A 14 3.14 -1.36 -4.16
N ARG A 15 3.51 -2.63 -4.38
CA ARG A 15 3.54 -3.21 -5.72
C ARG A 15 2.17 -3.21 -6.39
N PHE A 16 1.10 -3.51 -5.64
CA PHE A 16 -0.27 -3.43 -6.15
C PHE A 16 -0.67 -2.02 -6.57
N MET A 17 -0.31 -1.02 -5.77
CA MET A 17 -0.55 0.40 -6.10
C MET A 17 0.21 0.83 -7.36
N MET A 18 1.48 0.43 -7.50
CA MET A 18 2.30 0.75 -8.69
C MET A 18 1.79 0.09 -9.98
N MET A 19 1.14 -1.08 -9.91
CA MET A 19 0.46 -1.69 -11.07
C MET A 19 -0.72 -0.85 -11.56
N ARG A 20 -1.25 0.05 -10.73
CA ARG A 20 -2.36 0.96 -11.04
C ARG A 20 -1.91 2.39 -11.33
N ALA A 21 -0.60 2.61 -11.51
CA ALA A 21 -0.02 3.92 -11.79
C ALA A 21 -0.58 4.62 -13.04
N GLU A 22 -1.21 3.89 -13.98
CA GLU A 22 -1.89 4.52 -15.11
C GLU A 22 -3.17 5.26 -14.70
N ASN A 23 -3.88 4.75 -13.68
CA ASN A 23 -5.04 5.42 -13.10
C ASN A 23 -4.63 6.47 -12.05
N PHE A 24 -3.43 6.32 -11.49
CA PHE A 24 -2.82 7.24 -10.54
C PHE A 24 -1.66 7.98 -11.21
N PHE A 25 -1.98 9.02 -11.97
CA PHE A 25 -1.06 9.74 -12.87
C PHE A 25 0.25 10.25 -12.22
N ILE A 26 0.29 10.38 -10.89
CA ILE A 26 1.47 10.81 -10.14
C ILE A 26 2.30 9.67 -9.55
N LEU A 27 1.85 8.40 -9.63
CA LEU A 27 2.61 7.25 -9.15
C LEU A 27 3.62 6.77 -10.19
N ARG A 28 4.82 6.43 -9.75
CA ARG A 28 5.80 5.75 -10.61
C ARG A 28 5.47 4.26 -10.70
N ARG A 29 5.65 3.68 -11.89
CA ARG A 29 5.49 2.22 -12.13
C ARG A 29 6.54 1.38 -11.41
N LYS A 30 7.68 1.98 -11.06
CA LYS A 30 8.80 1.39 -10.32
C LYS A 30 9.33 2.43 -9.34
N PRO A 31 9.61 2.08 -8.08
CA PRO A 31 10.11 3.04 -7.11
C PRO A 31 11.60 3.31 -7.37
N VAL A 32 12.14 4.34 -6.72
CA VAL A 32 13.60 4.52 -6.61
C VAL A 32 14.17 3.34 -5.79
N GLU A 33 15.40 2.94 -6.09
CA GLU A 33 16.09 1.91 -5.31
C GLU A 33 16.16 2.30 -3.82
N GLY A 34 15.88 1.34 -2.94
CA GLY A 34 15.81 1.56 -1.50
C GLY A 34 14.47 2.12 -0.98
N TYR A 35 13.48 2.32 -1.85
CA TYR A 35 12.14 2.80 -1.47
C TYR A 35 11.03 1.85 -1.92
N ASP A 36 9.95 1.75 -1.13
CA ASP A 36 8.81 0.89 -1.44
C ASP A 36 7.87 1.50 -2.50
N ILE A 37 7.76 2.83 -2.55
CA ILE A 37 6.92 3.57 -3.50
C ILE A 37 7.57 4.90 -3.89
N SER A 38 7.19 5.47 -5.04
CA SER A 38 7.66 6.79 -5.45
C SER A 38 6.61 7.56 -6.25
N PHE A 39 6.55 8.86 -6.02
CA PHE A 39 5.71 9.80 -6.76
C PHE A 39 6.54 10.59 -7.78
N LEU A 40 5.96 10.90 -8.94
CA LEU A 40 6.51 11.79 -9.94
C LEU A 40 5.50 12.90 -10.22
N ILE A 41 5.81 14.12 -9.79
CA ILE A 41 4.97 15.29 -10.01
C ILE A 41 5.68 16.19 -11.03
N THR A 42 5.05 16.42 -12.17
CA THR A 42 5.55 17.26 -13.26
C THR A 42 4.74 18.55 -13.34
N ASN A 43 5.19 19.50 -14.16
CA ASN A 43 4.42 20.72 -14.42
C ASN A 43 3.01 20.40 -14.98
N PHE A 44 2.88 19.40 -15.87
CA PHE A 44 1.59 18.97 -16.42
C PHE A 44 0.59 18.58 -15.33
N HIS A 45 1.02 17.87 -14.29
CA HIS A 45 0.15 17.51 -13.16
C HIS A 45 -0.32 18.77 -12.42
N THR A 46 0.56 19.75 -12.24
CA THR A 46 0.21 20.99 -11.53
C THR A 46 -0.60 22.00 -12.36
N GLU A 47 -0.63 21.83 -13.68
CA GLU A 47 -1.45 22.59 -14.62
C GLU A 47 -2.86 21.99 -14.74
N GLN A 48 -2.97 20.66 -14.71
CA GLN A 48 -4.24 19.94 -14.84
C GLN A 48 -4.95 19.68 -13.50
N MET A 49 -4.22 19.64 -12.39
CA MET A 49 -4.74 19.32 -11.07
C MET A 49 -4.50 20.47 -10.09
N TYR A 50 -5.41 20.62 -9.12
CA TYR A 50 -5.22 21.59 -8.04
C TYR A 50 -4.05 21.18 -7.15
N LYS A 51 -3.02 22.04 -7.08
CA LYS A 51 -1.78 21.79 -6.30
C LYS A 51 -2.07 21.41 -4.85
N HIS A 52 -3.01 22.10 -4.19
CA HIS A 52 -3.37 21.79 -2.81
C HIS A 52 -4.00 20.39 -2.67
N LYS A 53 -4.81 19.94 -3.64
CA LYS A 53 -5.37 18.58 -3.64
C LYS A 53 -4.32 17.49 -3.88
N LEU A 54 -3.28 17.78 -4.66
CA LEU A 54 -2.15 16.86 -4.81
C LEU A 54 -1.40 16.68 -3.48
N VAL A 55 -1.18 17.78 -2.75
CA VAL A 55 -0.55 17.74 -1.42
C VAL A 55 -1.43 16.98 -0.43
N ASP A 56 -2.73 17.32 -0.36
CA ASP A 56 -3.70 16.63 0.50
C ASP A 56 -3.69 15.11 0.22
N PHE A 57 -3.65 14.71 -1.05
CA PHE A 57 -3.60 13.31 -1.45
C PHE A 57 -2.34 12.60 -0.95
N VAL A 58 -1.15 13.21 -1.10
CA VAL A 58 0.10 12.59 -0.65
C VAL A 58 0.12 12.42 0.87
N ILE A 59 -0.38 13.43 1.60
CA ILE A 59 -0.49 13.35 3.06
C ILE A 59 -1.44 12.23 3.46
N HIS A 60 -2.65 12.22 2.89
CA HIS A 60 -3.65 11.19 3.19
C HIS A 60 -3.14 9.79 2.85
N PHE A 61 -2.44 9.63 1.73
CA PHE A 61 -1.83 8.36 1.35
C PHE A 61 -0.81 7.89 2.39
N MET A 62 0.06 8.79 2.88
CA MET A 62 1.04 8.47 3.92
C MET A 62 0.37 8.11 5.25
N GLU A 63 -0.75 8.74 5.60
CA GLU A 63 -1.49 8.48 6.85
C GLU A 63 -2.26 7.15 6.82
N GLU A 64 -2.90 6.80 5.70
CA GLU A 64 -3.74 5.60 5.63
C GLU A 64 -2.94 4.31 5.38
N ILE A 65 -1.72 4.37 4.84
CA ILE A 65 -0.92 3.16 4.56
C ILE A 65 -0.74 2.30 5.81
N ASP A 66 -0.26 2.89 6.90
CA ASP A 66 0.09 2.12 8.10
C ASP A 66 -1.13 1.42 8.69
N LYS A 67 -2.28 2.08 8.60
CA LYS A 67 -3.58 1.54 9.00
C LYS A 67 -4.01 0.40 8.07
N GLU A 68 -3.92 0.57 6.76
CA GLU A 68 -4.26 -0.48 5.79
C GLU A 68 -3.36 -1.72 5.95
N ILE A 69 -2.05 -1.54 6.17
CA ILE A 69 -1.12 -2.65 6.46
C ILE A 69 -1.52 -3.37 7.75
N SER A 70 -1.86 -2.60 8.79
CA SER A 70 -2.29 -3.15 10.08
C SER A 70 -3.60 -3.94 9.96
N GLU A 71 -4.57 -3.45 9.20
CA GLU A 71 -5.84 -4.13 8.93
C GLU A 71 -5.62 -5.41 8.12
N MET A 72 -4.77 -5.38 7.10
CA MET A 72 -4.38 -6.59 6.35
C MET A 72 -3.73 -7.65 7.25
N LYS A 73 -2.85 -7.23 8.16
CA LYS A 73 -2.21 -8.14 9.12
C LYS A 73 -3.24 -8.83 10.02
N LEU A 74 -4.18 -8.06 10.57
CA LEU A 74 -5.28 -8.61 11.39
C LEU A 74 -6.12 -9.61 10.60
N SER A 75 -6.44 -9.29 9.34
CA SER A 75 -7.20 -10.16 8.45
C SER A 75 -6.48 -11.49 8.16
N VAL A 76 -5.18 -11.44 7.89
CA VAL A 76 -4.34 -12.63 7.68
C VAL A 76 -4.33 -13.51 8.93
N ASN A 77 -4.11 -12.92 10.10
CA ASN A 77 -4.08 -13.67 11.37
C ASN A 77 -5.43 -14.31 11.70
N ALA A 78 -6.53 -13.58 11.49
CA ALA A 78 -7.88 -14.12 11.69
C ALA A 78 -8.15 -15.29 10.74
N ARG A 79 -7.77 -15.17 9.47
CA ARG A 79 -7.94 -16.25 8.47
C ARG A 79 -7.10 -17.48 8.83
N ALA A 80 -5.85 -17.29 9.24
CA ALA A 80 -4.97 -18.37 9.66
C ALA A 80 -5.57 -19.15 10.85
N ARG A 81 -6.15 -18.46 11.83
CA ARG A 81 -6.85 -19.09 12.96
C ARG A 81 -8.02 -19.95 12.50
N ILE A 82 -8.90 -19.41 11.63
CA ILE A 82 -10.07 -20.14 11.11
C ILE A 82 -9.61 -21.41 10.38
N VAL A 83 -8.57 -21.31 9.54
CA VAL A 83 -8.04 -22.47 8.79
C VAL A 83 -7.46 -23.51 9.74
N ALA A 84 -6.74 -23.10 10.78
CA ALA A 84 -6.19 -24.02 11.77
C ALA A 84 -7.29 -24.73 12.58
N GLU A 85 -8.31 -24.00 13.03
CA GLU A 85 -9.46 -24.58 13.74
C GLU A 85 -10.21 -25.59 12.87
N GLU A 86 -10.45 -25.26 11.60
CA GLU A 86 -11.15 -26.14 10.68
C GLU A 86 -10.32 -27.39 10.31
N PHE A 87 -9.01 -27.23 10.14
CA PHE A 87 -8.11 -28.35 9.92
C PHE A 87 -8.15 -29.34 11.09
N LEU A 88 -8.12 -28.85 12.33
CA LEU A 88 -8.13 -29.68 13.54
C LEU A 88 -9.45 -30.42 13.79
N LYS A 89 -10.59 -29.93 13.28
CA LYS A 89 -11.87 -30.67 13.38
C LYS A 89 -11.90 -31.94 12.53
N ASN A 90 -11.03 -32.03 11.53
CA ASN A 90 -10.96 -33.14 10.60
C ASN A 90 -9.93 -34.22 11.01
N PHE A 91 -9.34 -34.08 12.21
CA PHE A 91 -8.52 -35.11 12.89
C PHE A 91 -9.27 -35.63 14.11
#